data_AF-A0A512DT53-F1
#
_entry.id   AF-A0A512DT53-F1
#
_cell.length_a   1.000
_cell.length_b   1.000
_cell.length_c   1.000
_cell.angle_alpha   90.00
_cell.angle_beta   90.00
_cell.angle_gamma   90.00
#
_symmetry.space_group_name_H-M   'P 1'
#
loop_
_entity.id
_entity.type
_entity.pdbx_description
1 polymer ?
#
loop_
_entity_poly.entity_id
_entity_poly.type
_entity_poly.pdbx_seq_one_letter_code
_entity_poly.pdbx_strand_id
1 'polypeptide(L)'
;MVTVLLILMPVGLIFLPTTVLLAVGMIPTVVAYVVDRDPDKTAPMTVGGLNFAGVFAFAVSLWQAGHTMAALSRILTDPFAWLVMYGAAGLGWTLYYGIPPAVAGWIILRAESKIAQRIEEQRELIDLWGTEVNGIVEDVKDA
;
A
#
# COMPACT_ATOMS: atom_id res chain seq x y z
N MET A 1 -17.74 16.43 -8.73
CA MET A 1 -18.29 15.05 -8.69
C MET A 1 -19.50 14.86 -9.60
N VAL A 2 -20.53 15.72 -9.55
CA VAL A 2 -21.75 15.60 -10.39
C VAL A 2 -21.44 15.62 -11.90
N THR A 3 -20.57 16.52 -12.36
CA THR A 3 -20.18 16.62 -13.78
C THR A 3 -19.44 15.39 -14.29
N VAL A 4 -18.62 14.77 -13.44
CA VAL A 4 -17.87 13.54 -13.77
C VAL A 4 -18.83 12.35 -13.89
N LEU A 5 -19.80 12.24 -12.97
CA LEU A 5 -20.83 11.20 -13.01
C LEU A 5 -21.74 11.34 -14.25
N LEU A 6 -22.12 12.56 -14.62
CA LEU A 6 -22.94 12.84 -15.81
C LEU A 6 -22.24 12.44 -17.12
N ILE A 7 -20.91 12.51 -17.18
CA ILE A 7 -20.14 12.12 -18.36
C ILE A 7 -19.85 10.62 -18.36
N LEU A 8 -19.48 10.05 -17.21
CA LEU A 8 -19.11 8.63 -17.11
C LEU A 8 -20.30 7.69 -17.26
N MET A 9 -21.49 8.08 -16.78
CA MET A 9 -22.67 7.20 -16.85
C MET A 9 -23.08 6.83 -18.30
N PRO A 10 -23.28 7.77 -19.24
CA PRO A 10 -23.64 7.42 -20.62
C PRO A 10 -22.52 6.68 -21.36
N VAL A 11 -21.25 7.01 -21.11
CA VAL A 11 -20.10 6.28 -21.68
C VAL A 11 -20.05 4.85 -21.17
N GLY A 12 -20.32 4.64 -19.88
CA GLY A 12 -20.39 3.31 -19.27
C GLY A 12 -21.54 2.46 -19.81
N LEU A 13 -22.68 3.07 -20.16
CA LEU A 13 -23.79 2.36 -20.81
C LEU A 13 -23.43 1.89 -22.23
N ILE A 14 -22.61 2.64 -22.96
CA ILE A 14 -22.09 2.24 -24.27
C ILE A 14 -21.09 1.09 -24.12
N PHE A 15 -20.27 1.10 -23.06
CA PHE A 15 -19.27 0.07 -22.77
C PHE A 15 -19.70 -0.93 -21.68
N LEU A 16 -20.96 -1.36 -21.73
CA LEU A 16 -21.64 -2.16 -20.70
C LEU A 16 -20.81 -3.32 -20.12
N PRO A 17 -20.23 -4.24 -20.93
CA PRO A 17 -19.50 -5.39 -20.39
C PRO A 17 -18.29 -4.98 -19.52
N THR A 18 -17.53 -3.96 -19.95
CA THR A 18 -16.37 -3.46 -19.19
C THR A 18 -16.83 -2.71 -17.95
N THR A 19 -17.90 -1.92 -18.05
CA THR A 19 -18.44 -1.21 -16.89
C THR A 19 -18.92 -2.17 -15.81
N VAL A 20 -19.61 -3.26 -16.19
CA VAL A 20 -20.01 -4.29 -15.22
C VAL A 20 -18.80 -4.99 -14.61
N LEU A 21 -17.79 -5.35 -15.43
CA LEU A 21 -16.55 -5.95 -14.91
C LEU A 21 -15.88 -5.04 -13.89
N LEU A 22 -15.72 -3.75 -14.19
CA LEU A 22 -15.10 -2.79 -13.27
C LEU A 22 -15.97 -2.56 -12.04
N ALA A 23 -17.29 -2.46 -12.18
CA ALA A 23 -18.19 -2.25 -11.06
C ALA A 23 -18.11 -3.41 -10.04
N VAL A 24 -17.99 -4.65 -10.53
CA VAL A 24 -17.87 -5.84 -9.68
C VAL A 24 -16.44 -6.03 -9.17
N GLY A 25 -15.45 -5.96 -10.05
CA GLY A 25 -14.04 -6.18 -9.72
C GLY A 25 -13.47 -5.12 -8.77
N MET A 26 -13.94 -3.87 -8.85
CA MET A 26 -13.43 -2.76 -8.03
C MET A 26 -14.12 -2.62 -6.66
N ILE A 27 -15.05 -3.52 -6.29
CA ILE A 27 -15.72 -3.50 -4.98
C ILE A 27 -14.72 -3.39 -3.81
N PRO A 28 -13.61 -4.15 -3.75
CA PRO A 28 -12.63 -4.03 -2.67
C PRO A 28 -12.04 -2.62 -2.50
N THR A 29 -11.89 -1.86 -3.59
CA THR A 29 -11.41 -0.47 -3.55
C THR A 29 -12.46 0.47 -2.97
N VAL A 30 -13.74 0.25 -3.31
CA VAL A 30 -14.85 0.99 -2.70
C VAL A 30 -14.91 0.69 -1.19
N VAL A 31 -14.73 -0.58 -0.80
CA VAL A 31 -14.62 -0.96 0.61
C VAL A 31 -13.45 -0.24 1.28
N ALA A 32 -12.27 -0.21 0.67
CA ALA A 32 -11.12 0.52 1.20
C ALA A 32 -11.42 2.01 1.39
N TYR A 33 -12.10 2.64 0.45
CA TYR A 33 -12.46 4.06 0.55
C TYR A 33 -13.42 4.36 1.72
N VAL A 34 -14.38 3.45 1.95
CA VAL A 34 -15.38 3.57 3.03
C VAL A 34 -14.77 3.25 4.40
N VAL A 35 -13.93 2.22 4.47
CA VAL A 35 -13.33 1.74 5.73
C VAL A 35 -12.20 2.65 6.21
N ASP A 36 -11.44 3.24 5.28
CA ASP A 36 -10.31 4.09 5.64
C ASP A 36 -10.77 5.36 6.37
N ARG A 37 -10.25 5.56 7.58
CA ARG A 37 -10.52 6.73 8.41
C ARG A 37 -9.42 7.78 8.33
N ASP A 38 -8.32 7.48 7.64
CA ASP A 38 -7.24 8.42 7.42
C ASP A 38 -7.75 9.60 6.57
N PRO A 39 -7.49 10.86 6.99
CA PRO A 39 -7.87 12.04 6.21
C PRO A 39 -7.26 12.05 4.80
N ASP A 40 -6.07 11.47 4.62
CA ASP A 40 -5.36 11.45 3.35
C ASP A 40 -5.79 10.28 2.45
N LYS A 41 -6.65 9.38 2.96
CA LYS A 41 -7.21 8.24 2.20
C LYS A 41 -6.13 7.38 1.53
N THR A 42 -5.13 6.99 2.30
CA THR A 42 -3.96 6.24 1.82
C THR A 42 -4.28 4.76 1.53
N ALA A 43 -5.26 4.16 2.19
CA ALA A 43 -5.69 2.78 1.93
C ALA A 43 -6.35 2.60 0.55
N PRO A 44 -7.35 3.39 0.12
CA PRO A 44 -7.91 3.26 -1.22
C PRO A 44 -6.91 3.60 -2.33
N MET A 45 -5.88 4.41 -2.07
CA MET A 45 -4.84 4.68 -3.05
C MET A 45 -3.96 3.45 -3.32
N THR A 46 -3.54 2.77 -2.25
CA THR A 46 -2.71 1.55 -2.33
C THR A 46 -3.50 0.33 -2.79
N VAL A 47 -4.64 0.05 -2.15
CA VAL A 47 -5.55 -1.04 -2.52
C VAL A 47 -6.14 -0.82 -3.90
N GLY A 48 -6.48 0.42 -4.26
CA GLY A 48 -7.06 0.78 -5.55
C GLY A 48 -6.14 0.48 -6.73
N GLY A 49 -4.86 0.86 -6.63
CA GLY A 49 -3.90 0.58 -7.69
C GLY A 49 -3.71 -0.91 -7.95
N LEU A 50 -3.53 -1.70 -6.88
CA LEU A 50 -3.33 -3.14 -6.99
C LEU A 50 -4.60 -3.88 -7.43
N ASN A 51 -5.76 -3.55 -6.86
CA ASN A 51 -7.03 -4.12 -7.30
C ASN A 51 -7.27 -3.83 -8.79
N PHE A 52 -7.08 -2.58 -9.21
CA PHE A 52 -7.25 -2.20 -10.61
C PHE A 52 -6.31 -2.98 -11.52
N ALA A 53 -5.04 -3.18 -11.15
CA ALA A 53 -4.12 -3.99 -11.93
C ALA A 53 -4.62 -5.44 -12.12
N GLY A 54 -5.18 -6.04 -11.06
CA GLY A 54 -5.79 -7.37 -11.11
C GLY A 54 -7.02 -7.43 -12.02
N VAL A 55 -7.94 -6.47 -11.89
CA VAL A 55 -9.15 -6.36 -12.72
C VAL A 55 -8.81 -6.04 -14.18
N PHE A 56 -7.79 -5.23 -14.41
CA PHE A 56 -7.40 -4.77 -15.75
C PHE A 56 -6.92 -5.92 -16.64
N ALA A 57 -6.27 -6.95 -16.08
CA ALA A 57 -5.91 -8.15 -16.83
C ALA A 57 -7.15 -8.81 -17.48
N PHE A 58 -8.27 -8.86 -16.75
CA PHE A 58 -9.53 -9.39 -17.27
C PHE A 58 -10.28 -8.40 -18.16
N ALA A 59 -10.07 -7.10 -17.99
CA ALA A 59 -10.58 -6.10 -18.93
C ALA A 59 -9.94 -6.29 -20.32
N VAL A 60 -8.63 -6.52 -20.36
CA VAL A 60 -7.91 -6.83 -21.61
C VAL A 60 -8.41 -8.11 -22.26
N SER A 61 -8.59 -9.19 -21.48
CA SER A 61 -9.10 -10.45 -22.02
C SER A 61 -10.54 -10.32 -22.54
N LEU A 62 -11.38 -9.53 -21.85
CA LEU A 62 -12.73 -9.21 -22.29
C LEU A 62 -12.75 -8.45 -23.62
N TRP A 63 -11.84 -7.48 -23.80
CA TRP A 63 -11.72 -6.74 -25.07
C TRP A 63 -11.24 -7.63 -26.20
N GLN A 64 -10.26 -8.49 -25.96
CA GLN A 64 -9.77 -9.46 -26.94
C GLN A 64 -10.83 -10.49 -27.33
N ALA A 65 -11.72 -10.86 -26.39
CA ALA A 65 -12.85 -11.76 -26.63
C ALA A 65 -14.07 -11.08 -27.30
N GLY A 66 -13.88 -9.89 -27.89
CA GLY A 66 -14.90 -9.18 -28.66
C GLY A 66 -15.86 -8.33 -27.83
N HIS A 67 -15.56 -8.07 -26.55
CA HIS A 67 -16.32 -7.17 -25.68
C HIS A 67 -17.83 -7.51 -25.62
N THR A 68 -18.14 -8.79 -25.44
CA THR A 68 -19.53 -9.27 -25.38
C THR A 68 -19.97 -9.60 -23.96
N MET A 69 -21.28 -9.60 -23.72
CA MET A 69 -21.85 -10.03 -22.43
C MET A 69 -21.57 -11.51 -22.12
N ALA A 70 -21.48 -12.35 -23.16
CA ALA A 70 -21.12 -13.76 -23.01
C ALA A 70 -19.65 -13.97 -22.61
N ALA A 71 -18.74 -13.12 -23.10
CA ALA A 71 -17.34 -13.14 -22.65
C ALA A 71 -17.24 -12.67 -21.19
N LEU A 72 -17.98 -11.62 -20.82
CA LEU A 72 -18.04 -11.16 -19.43
C LEU A 72 -18.58 -12.25 -18.51
N SER A 73 -19.68 -12.91 -18.88
CA SER A 73 -20.29 -13.94 -18.02
C SER A 73 -19.30 -15.07 -17.74
N ARG A 74 -18.50 -15.49 -18.73
CA ARG A 74 -17.46 -16.49 -18.54
C ARG A 74 -16.42 -16.06 -17.49
N ILE A 75 -15.98 -14.81 -17.55
CA ILE A 75 -15.05 -14.23 -16.56
C ILE A 75 -15.69 -14.22 -15.18
N LEU A 76 -16.93 -13.73 -15.06
CA LEU A 76 -17.61 -13.60 -13.75
C LEU A 76 -17.99 -14.96 -13.14
N THR A 77 -18.16 -16.01 -13.94
CA THR A 77 -18.41 -17.37 -13.43
C THR A 77 -17.13 -18.14 -13.11
N ASP A 78 -15.95 -17.62 -13.47
CA ASP A 78 -14.68 -18.28 -13.22
C ASP A 78 -14.14 -17.93 -11.81
N PRO A 79 -14.03 -18.89 -10.88
CA PRO A 79 -13.49 -18.63 -9.55
C PRO A 79 -12.05 -18.11 -9.56
N PHE A 80 -11.25 -18.47 -10.57
CA PHE A 80 -9.88 -18.00 -10.69
C PHE A 80 -9.83 -16.49 -10.97
N ALA A 81 -10.78 -15.98 -11.76
CA ALA A 81 -10.88 -14.55 -12.02
C ALA A 81 -11.11 -13.75 -10.73
N TRP A 82 -12.02 -14.23 -9.86
CA TRP A 82 -12.25 -13.62 -8.55
C TRP A 82 -11.01 -13.68 -7.67
N LEU A 83 -10.35 -14.85 -7.62
CA LEU A 83 -9.13 -15.03 -6.83
C LEU A 83 -8.05 -14.03 -7.25
N VAL A 84 -7.85 -13.81 -8.54
CA VAL A 84 -6.84 -12.86 -9.04
C VAL A 84 -7.25 -11.42 -8.76
N MET A 85 -8.48 -11.02 -9.10
CA MET A 85 -8.95 -9.64 -8.89
C MET A 85 -8.91 -9.27 -7.40
N TYR A 86 -9.49 -10.10 -6.55
CA TYR A 86 -9.62 -9.82 -5.12
C TYR A 86 -8.34 -10.15 -4.36
N GLY A 87 -7.55 -11.12 -4.83
CA GLY A 87 -6.22 -11.40 -4.32
C GLY A 87 -5.27 -10.23 -4.54
N ALA A 88 -5.32 -9.58 -5.71
CA ALA A 88 -4.56 -8.36 -5.96
C ALA A 88 -4.97 -7.23 -5.00
N ALA A 89 -6.27 -7.05 -4.75
CA ALA A 89 -6.73 -6.12 -3.72
C ALA A 89 -6.23 -6.49 -2.31
N GLY A 90 -6.22 -7.78 -1.98
CA GLY A 90 -5.67 -8.33 -0.74
C GLY A 90 -4.20 -7.98 -0.55
N LEU A 91 -3.38 -8.09 -1.61
CA LEU A 91 -1.98 -7.63 -1.58
C LEU A 91 -1.88 -6.13 -1.28
N GLY A 92 -2.81 -5.33 -1.80
CA GLY A 92 -2.89 -3.91 -1.46
C GLY A 92 -3.10 -3.66 0.02
N TRP A 93 -4.01 -4.42 0.65
CA TRP A 93 -4.22 -4.36 2.10
C TRP A 93 -2.99 -4.83 2.89
N THR A 94 -2.31 -5.87 2.41
CA THR A 94 -1.05 -6.33 3.01
C THR A 94 0.02 -5.24 2.96
N LEU A 95 0.13 -4.50 1.85
CA LEU A 95 1.08 -3.38 1.79
C LEU A 95 0.67 -2.24 2.72
N TYR A 96 -0.61 -1.87 2.72
CA TYR A 96 -1.12 -0.80 3.58
C TYR A 96 -0.81 -1.03 5.06
N TYR A 97 -1.05 -2.25 5.57
CA TYR A 97 -0.76 -2.58 6.96
C TYR A 97 0.68 -3.04 7.21
N GLY A 98 1.35 -3.60 6.22
CA GLY A 98 2.67 -4.21 6.37
C GLY A 98 3.83 -3.22 6.26
N ILE A 99 3.71 -2.21 5.40
CA ILE A 99 4.80 -1.25 5.16
C ILE A 99 5.09 -0.37 6.38
N PRO A 100 4.10 0.25 7.07
CA PRO A 100 4.38 1.09 8.23
C PRO A 100 5.18 0.40 9.35
N PRO A 101 4.80 -0.79 9.87
CA PRO A 101 5.57 -1.48 10.89
C PRO A 101 6.92 -1.98 10.37
N ALA A 102 7.02 -2.41 9.10
CA ALA A 102 8.29 -2.82 8.51
C ALA A 102 9.31 -1.67 8.48
N VAL A 103 8.86 -0.47 8.07
CA VAL A 103 9.71 0.73 8.06
C VAL A 103 10.08 1.15 9.49
N ALA A 104 9.13 1.12 10.42
CA ALA A 104 9.39 1.44 11.82
C ALA A 104 10.46 0.50 12.42
N GLY A 105 10.34 -0.80 12.19
CA GLY A 105 11.33 -1.79 12.60
C GLY A 105 12.70 -1.51 11.97
N TRP A 106 12.75 -1.26 10.66
CA TRP A 106 14.01 -0.93 9.97
C TRP A 106 14.71 0.30 10.56
N ILE A 107 13.96 1.34 10.91
CA ILE A 107 14.50 2.55 11.55
C ILE A 107 15.11 2.21 12.92
N ILE A 108 14.43 1.39 13.73
CA ILE A 108 14.92 0.98 15.05
C ILE A 108 16.21 0.17 14.92
N LEU A 109 16.25 -0.85 14.06
CA LEU A 109 17.47 -1.64 13.83
C LEU A 109 18.65 -0.76 13.39
N ARG A 110 18.38 0.22 12.52
CA ARG A 110 19.41 1.16 12.07
C ARG A 110 19.85 2.13 13.18
N ALA A 111 18.97 2.50 14.09
CA ALA A 111 19.31 3.33 15.23
C ALA A 111 20.19 2.57 16.22
N GLU A 112 19.85 1.31 16.52
CA GLU A 112 20.62 0.43 17.39
C GLU A 112 22.04 0.18 16.84
N SER A 113 22.18 -0.08 15.54
CA SER A 113 23.51 -0.29 14.94
C SER A 113 24.39 0.96 15.02
N LYS A 114 23.81 2.15 14.84
CA LYS A 114 24.52 3.42 15.01
C LYS A 114 24.92 3.66 16.47
N ILE A 115 24.04 3.34 17.42
CA ILE A 115 24.35 3.45 18.86
C ILE A 115 25.51 2.53 19.20
N ALA A 116 25.47 1.27 18.76
CA ALA A 116 26.54 0.31 19.00
C ALA A 116 27.89 0.79 18.44
N GLN A 117 27.90 1.32 17.21
CA GLN A 117 29.10 1.89 16.61
C GLN A 117 29.63 3.08 17.44
N ARG A 118 28.74 3.98 17.88
CA ARG A 118 29.13 5.14 18.70
C ARG A 118 29.70 4.75 20.06
N ILE A 119 29.13 3.72 20.69
CA ILE A 119 29.64 3.18 21.96
C ILE A 119 31.05 2.61 21.78
N GLU A 120 31.30 1.90 20.68
CA GLU A 120 32.64 1.37 20.40
C GLU A 120 33.63 2.50 20.11
N GLU A 121 33.27 3.48 19.28
CA GLU A 121 34.08 4.69 19.04
C GLU A 121 34.40 5.44 20.35
N GLN A 122 33.41 5.58 21.24
CA GLN A 122 33.60 6.21 22.55
C GLN A 122 34.55 5.39 23.43
N ARG A 123 34.46 4.06 23.40
CA ARG A 123 35.34 3.17 24.15
C ARG A 123 36.79 3.30 23.68
N GLU A 124 37.03 3.28 22.36
CA GLU A 124 38.37 3.47 21.79
C GLU A 124 38.97 4.82 22.20
N LEU A 125 38.17 5.88 22.21
CA LEU A 125 38.61 7.20 22.67
C LEU A 125 38.97 7.21 24.16
N ILE A 126 38.18 6.56 25.01
CA ILE A 126 38.47 6.42 26.45
C ILE A 126 39.75 5.61 26.68
N ASP A 127 39.97 4.53 25.94
CA ASP A 127 41.17 3.69 26.07
C ASP A 127 42.44 4.46 25.66
N LEU A 128 42.35 5.33 24.66
CA LEU A 128 43.48 6.12 24.15
C LEU A 128 43.78 7.38 24.98
N TRP A 129 42.75 8.08 25.45
CA TRP A 129 42.86 9.42 26.04
C TRP A 129 42.49 9.48 27.53
N GLY A 130 42.05 8.36 28.11
CA GLY A 130 41.60 8.27 29.49
C GLY A 130 40.13 8.64 29.68
N THR A 131 39.64 8.47 30.90
CA THR A 131 38.21 8.64 31.24
C THR A 131 37.70 10.08 31.16
N GLU A 132 38.58 11.07 31.04
CA GLU A 132 38.20 12.49 30.97
C GLU A 132 37.41 12.84 29.70
N VAL A 133 37.53 12.02 28.64
CA VAL A 133 36.83 12.23 27.35
C VAL A 133 35.52 11.44 27.26
N ASN A 134 35.03 10.90 28.38
CA ASN A 134 33.82 10.08 28.42
C ASN A 134 32.52 10.86 28.13
N GLY A 135 32.57 12.19 28.03
CA GLY A 135 31.42 13.04 27.71
C GLY A 135 30.42 13.21 28.88
N ILE A 136 30.76 12.75 30.09
CA ILE A 136 30.00 13.03 31.30
C ILE A 136 30.36 14.45 31.73
N VAL A 137 29.45 15.40 31.54
CA VAL A 137 29.59 16.73 32.14
C VAL A 137 29.29 16.57 33.63
N GLU A 138 30.34 16.50 34.46
CA GLU A 138 30.18 16.60 35.91
C GLU A 138 29.61 17.98 36.23
N ASP A 139 28.35 18.00 36.69
CA ASP A 139 27.69 19.20 37.18
C ASP A 139 28.44 19.62 38.46
N VAL A 140 29.31 20.61 38.32
CA VAL A 140 30.13 21.14 39.43
C VAL A 140 29.17 21.65 40.49
N LYS A 141 29.00 20.88 41.57
CA LYS A 141 28.32 21.36 42.78
C LYS A 141 29.21 22.42 43.42
N ASP A 142 28.93 23.67 43.09
CA ASP A 142 29.52 24.83 43.73
C ASP A 142 29.28 24.78 45.24
N ALA A 143 30.38 24.99 45.97
CA ALA A 143 30.53 24.98 47.42
C ALA A 143 30.13 26.33 48.05
#